data_AF-A0A453D706-F1
#
_entry.id   AF-A0A453D706-F1
#
_cell.length_a   1.000
_cell.length_b   1.000
_cell.length_c   1.000
_cell.angle_alpha   90.00
_cell.angle_beta   90.00
_cell.angle_gamma   90.00
#
_symmetry.space_group_name_H-M   'P 1'
#
loop_
_entity.id
_entity.type
_entity.pdbx_description
1 polymer ?
#
loop_
_entity_poly.entity_id
_entity_poly.type
_entity_poly.pdbx_seq_one_letter_code
_entity_poly.pdbx_strand_id
1 'polypeptide(L)'
;MCVPKRNGGMGFRDLHCFNLALLAKQCWRLIAELESLCARVLRAKYFPDGDILNCSLKKGSSYTWQSLWSGIQTFKKGYIWRVGDGTQISIWDDPWVPSSPNRRVMTRRGNIIITKVSELINLESREWDKQLIRDIFWPVDAQRILNIPLALGMMEDFVSWNYNRTGIFTV
;
A
#
# COMPACT_ATOMS: atom_id res chain seq x y z
N MET A 1 26.12 -10.30 -16.36
CA MET A 1 26.77 -9.20 -15.60
C MET A 1 26.08 -8.89 -14.28
N CYS A 2 24.75 -8.77 -14.22
CA CYS A 2 24.01 -8.39 -13.00
C CYS A 2 23.70 -9.53 -12.01
N VAL A 3 24.47 -10.62 -12.06
CA VAL A 3 24.33 -11.78 -11.17
C VAL A 3 25.24 -11.55 -9.94
N PRO A 4 24.83 -11.92 -8.71
CA PRO A 4 25.68 -11.80 -7.53
C PRO A 4 27.03 -12.50 -7.72
N LYS A 5 28.12 -11.94 -7.18
CA LYS A 5 29.47 -12.55 -7.28
C LYS A 5 29.51 -14.00 -6.81
N ARG A 6 28.73 -14.33 -5.78
CA ARG A 6 28.56 -15.70 -5.25
C ARG A 6 28.00 -16.71 -6.25
N ASN A 7 27.35 -16.26 -7.32
CA ASN A 7 26.77 -17.10 -8.37
C ASN A 7 27.53 -16.96 -9.70
N GLY A 8 28.81 -16.56 -9.68
CA GLY A 8 29.64 -16.44 -10.88
C GLY A 8 29.38 -15.18 -11.73
N GLY A 9 28.64 -14.20 -11.21
CA GLY A 9 28.44 -12.90 -11.85
C GLY A 9 29.46 -11.84 -11.42
N MET A 10 29.41 -10.66 -12.04
CA MET A 10 30.31 -9.55 -11.67
C MET A 10 29.82 -8.76 -10.45
N GLY A 11 28.62 -9.04 -9.94
CA GLY A 11 28.06 -8.34 -8.78
C GLY A 11 27.51 -6.93 -9.06
N PHE A 12 27.35 -6.55 -10.33
CA PHE A 12 26.67 -5.31 -10.69
C PHE A 12 25.18 -5.41 -10.34
N ARG A 13 24.59 -4.34 -9.80
CA ARG A 13 23.13 -4.22 -9.71
C ARG A 13 22.60 -4.01 -11.14
N ASP A 14 21.46 -4.60 -11.45
CA ASP A 14 20.73 -4.24 -12.67
C ASP A 14 20.36 -2.75 -12.57
N LEU A 15 20.96 -1.90 -13.43
CA LEU A 15 20.78 -0.46 -13.41
C LEU A 15 19.31 -0.06 -13.59
N HIS A 16 18.57 -0.79 -14.42
CA HIS A 16 17.16 -0.51 -14.65
C HIS A 16 16.34 -0.80 -13.38
N CYS A 17 16.55 -1.97 -12.78
CA CYS A 17 15.91 -2.32 -11.51
C CYS A 17 16.30 -1.35 -10.38
N PHE A 18 17.56 -0.94 -10.31
CA PHE A 18 18.03 0.02 -9.32
C PHE A 18 17.41 1.40 -9.52
N ASN A 19 17.30 1.87 -10.77
CA ASN A 19 16.61 3.14 -11.07
C ASN A 19 15.13 3.09 -10.71
N LEU A 20 14.43 1.99 -11.01
CA LEU A 20 13.04 1.79 -10.59
C LEU A 20 12.89 1.80 -9.06
N ALA A 21 13.83 1.20 -8.33
CA ALA A 21 13.85 1.24 -6.86
C ALA A 21 14.05 2.68 -6.34
N LEU A 22 14.95 3.47 -6.96
CA LEU A 22 15.12 4.88 -6.61
C LEU A 22 13.85 5.72 -6.89
N LEU A 23 13.15 5.44 -7.98
CA LEU A 23 11.86 6.09 -8.28
C LEU A 23 10.77 5.69 -7.28
N ALA A 24 10.71 4.41 -6.88
CA ALA A 24 9.83 3.94 -5.81
C ALA A 24 10.16 4.63 -4.46
N LYS A 25 11.45 4.91 -4.19
CA LYS A 25 11.85 5.70 -3.02
C LYS A 25 11.33 7.13 -3.07
N GLN A 26 11.29 7.76 -4.25
CA GLN A 26 10.66 9.07 -4.38
C GLN A 26 9.16 9.01 -4.12
N CYS A 27 8.46 7.96 -4.59
CA CYS A 27 7.05 7.74 -4.25
C CYS A 27 6.84 7.64 -2.73
N TRP A 28 7.67 6.85 -2.03
CA TRP A 28 7.63 6.77 -0.56
C TRP A 28 7.78 8.13 0.11
N ARG A 29 8.73 8.96 -0.34
CA ARG A 29 8.92 10.32 0.21
C ARG A 29 7.71 11.21 0.00
N LEU A 30 7.04 11.12 -1.14
CA LEU A 30 5.81 11.89 -1.40
C LEU A 30 4.66 11.48 -0.49
N ILE A 31 4.64 10.22 -0.01
CA ILE A 31 3.66 9.72 0.96
C ILE A 31 4.04 10.13 2.38
N ALA A 32 5.32 10.04 2.74
CA ALA A 32 5.80 10.33 4.10
C ALA A 32 5.97 11.83 4.40
N GLU A 33 6.20 12.66 3.38
CA GLU A 33 6.49 14.10 3.48
C GLU A 33 5.48 14.92 2.64
N LEU A 34 4.19 14.76 2.92
CA LEU A 34 3.07 15.39 2.16
C LEU A 34 3.16 16.92 2.10
N GLU A 35 3.74 17.56 3.11
CA GLU A 35 3.87 19.02 3.20
C GLU A 35 5.10 19.59 2.49
N SER A 36 5.98 18.74 1.97
CA SER A 36 7.12 19.21 1.18
C SER A 36 6.64 19.98 -0.05
N LEU A 37 7.38 21.01 -0.48
CA LEU A 37 7.05 21.79 -1.68
C LEU A 37 6.87 20.88 -2.91
N CYS A 38 7.73 19.86 -3.03
CA CYS A 38 7.65 18.87 -4.10
C CYS A 38 6.33 18.10 -4.06
N ALA A 39 5.94 17.58 -2.89
CA ALA A 39 4.68 16.86 -2.72
C ALA A 39 3.47 17.74 -3.03
N ARG A 40 3.43 18.97 -2.51
CA ARG A 40 2.34 19.93 -2.75
C ARG A 40 2.19 20.28 -4.24
N VAL A 41 3.30 20.55 -4.94
CA VAL A 41 3.28 20.87 -6.38
C VAL A 41 2.83 19.67 -7.22
N LEU A 42 3.36 18.47 -6.94
CA LEU A 42 3.00 17.26 -7.68
C LEU A 42 1.55 16.84 -7.40
N ARG A 43 1.08 16.95 -6.15
CA ARG A 43 -0.31 16.70 -5.76
C ARG A 43 -1.26 17.59 -6.55
N ALA A 44 -1.04 18.90 -6.50
CA ALA A 44 -1.89 19.87 -7.21
C ALA A 44 -2.00 19.58 -8.72
N LYS A 45 -0.93 19.10 -9.34
CA LYS A 45 -0.89 18.83 -10.79
C LYS A 45 -1.44 17.45 -11.18
N TYR A 46 -1.08 16.41 -10.43
CA TYR A 46 -1.22 15.03 -10.90
C TYR A 46 -2.19 14.18 -10.08
N PHE A 47 -2.35 14.43 -8.79
CA PHE A 47 -3.23 13.67 -7.88
C PHE A 47 -3.90 14.63 -6.87
N PRO A 48 -4.79 15.53 -7.33
CA PRO A 48 -5.35 16.60 -6.51
C PRO A 48 -6.22 16.08 -5.34
N ASP A 49 -6.80 14.89 -5.52
CA ASP A 49 -7.50 14.10 -4.50
C ASP A 49 -6.60 13.63 -3.34
N GLY A 50 -5.28 13.65 -3.53
CA GLY A 50 -4.31 13.23 -2.52
C GLY A 50 -3.95 11.73 -2.58
N ASP A 51 -4.66 10.94 -3.38
CA ASP A 51 -4.40 9.51 -3.53
C ASP A 51 -3.36 9.23 -4.63
N ILE A 52 -2.09 9.39 -4.25
CA ILE A 52 -0.97 9.08 -5.14
C ILE A 52 -0.92 7.59 -5.54
N LEU A 53 -1.44 6.68 -4.70
CA LEU A 53 -1.38 5.24 -4.96
C LEU A 53 -2.38 4.83 -6.04
N ASN A 54 -3.49 5.55 -6.19
CA ASN A 54 -4.49 5.30 -7.23
C ASN A 54 -4.48 6.34 -8.37
N CYS A 55 -3.48 7.22 -8.42
CA CYS A 55 -3.35 8.19 -9.50
C CYS A 55 -3.17 7.53 -10.89
N SER A 56 -3.76 8.15 -11.91
CA SER A 56 -3.69 7.70 -13.30
C SER A 56 -2.62 8.44 -14.10
N LEU A 57 -2.08 7.77 -15.13
CA LEU A 57 -1.15 8.42 -16.04
C LEU A 57 -1.90 9.28 -17.05
N LYS A 58 -1.79 10.60 -16.94
CA LYS A 58 -2.41 11.55 -17.87
C LYS A 58 -1.66 11.57 -19.21
N LYS A 59 -2.39 11.60 -20.34
CA LYS A 59 -1.82 11.81 -21.68
C LYS A 59 -1.09 13.16 -21.72
N GLY A 60 0.07 13.20 -22.36
CA GLY A 60 0.91 14.42 -22.44
C GLY A 60 1.58 14.82 -21.12
N SER A 61 1.60 13.94 -20.12
CA SER A 61 2.32 14.19 -18.87
C SER A 61 3.84 14.29 -19.09
N SER A 62 4.53 15.04 -18.23
CA SER A 62 5.97 15.23 -18.37
C SER A 62 6.74 13.92 -18.19
N TYR A 63 7.90 13.80 -18.83
CA TYR A 63 8.79 12.63 -18.67
C TYR A 63 9.14 12.33 -17.21
N THR A 64 9.28 13.39 -16.38
CA THR A 64 9.47 13.25 -14.94
C THR A 64 8.30 12.54 -14.28
N TRP A 65 7.06 12.91 -14.63
CA TRP A 65 5.87 12.25 -14.08
C TRP A 65 5.73 10.82 -14.58
N GLN A 66 6.00 10.55 -15.86
CA GLN A 66 5.97 9.18 -16.40
C GLN A 66 6.99 8.27 -15.68
N SER A 67 8.19 8.79 -15.41
CA SER A 67 9.21 8.09 -14.61
C SER A 67 8.75 7.86 -13.18
N LEU A 68 8.22 8.89 -12.52
CA LEU A 68 7.70 8.77 -11.16
C LEU A 68 6.53 7.77 -11.09
N TRP A 69 5.63 7.79 -12.07
CA TRP A 69 4.53 6.84 -12.18
C TRP A 69 5.03 5.40 -12.30
N SER A 70 6.10 5.15 -13.06
CA SER A 70 6.78 3.85 -13.09
C SER A 70 7.34 3.45 -11.71
N GLY A 71 7.86 4.42 -10.95
CA GLY A 71 8.23 4.26 -9.55
C GLY A 71 7.04 3.90 -8.65
N ILE A 72 5.91 4.59 -8.80
CA ILE A 72 4.65 4.30 -8.09
C ILE A 72 4.21 2.87 -8.38
N GLN A 73 4.17 2.45 -9.65
CA GLN A 73 3.81 1.06 -10.01
C GLN A 73 4.77 0.04 -9.39
N THR A 74 6.06 0.38 -9.27
CA THR A 74 7.05 -0.47 -8.61
C THR A 74 6.80 -0.54 -7.11
N PHE A 75 6.56 0.60 -6.46
CA PHE A 75 6.23 0.68 -5.04
C PHE A 75 4.93 -0.09 -4.71
N LYS A 76 3.92 -0.04 -5.58
CA LYS A 76 2.66 -0.78 -5.43
C LYS A 76 2.83 -2.30 -5.29
N LYS A 77 3.95 -2.85 -5.73
CA LYS A 77 4.24 -4.31 -5.63
C LYS A 77 4.59 -4.77 -4.21
N GLY A 78 4.89 -3.86 -3.28
CA GLY A 78 5.33 -4.25 -1.94
C GLY A 78 4.78 -3.42 -0.78
N TYR A 79 4.03 -2.35 -1.04
CA TYR A 79 3.36 -1.62 0.02
C TYR A 79 2.25 -2.44 0.67
N ILE A 80 1.92 -2.05 1.90
CA ILE A 80 0.79 -2.54 2.67
C ILE A 80 0.21 -1.39 3.49
N TRP A 81 -1.10 -1.32 3.59
CA TRP A 81 -1.80 -0.47 4.55
C TRP A 81 -1.77 -1.09 5.94
N ARG A 82 -1.50 -0.27 6.95
CA ARG A 82 -1.65 -0.60 8.35
C ARG A 82 -2.95 0.01 8.84
N VAL A 83 -3.81 -0.85 9.40
CA VAL A 83 -5.14 -0.47 9.87
C VAL A 83 -4.99 0.32 11.17
N GLY A 84 -5.45 1.57 11.13
CA GLY A 84 -5.69 2.42 12.29
C GLY A 84 -7.19 2.50 12.54
N ASP A 85 -7.84 3.52 11.98
CA ASP A 85 -9.29 3.73 12.02
C ASP A 85 -10.05 3.05 10.86
N GLY A 86 -9.34 2.60 9.84
CA GLY A 86 -9.87 1.85 8.70
C GLY A 86 -10.63 2.70 7.67
N THR A 87 -10.65 4.03 7.82
CA THR A 87 -11.47 4.94 6.99
C THR A 87 -10.87 5.15 5.60
N GLN A 88 -9.55 5.04 5.47
CA GLN A 88 -8.83 5.26 4.22
C GLN A 88 -8.73 3.98 3.39
N ILE A 89 -8.81 2.81 4.01
CA ILE A 89 -8.51 1.52 3.38
C ILE A 89 -9.75 0.91 2.70
N SER A 90 -9.68 0.63 1.40
CA SER A 90 -10.66 -0.22 0.69
C SER A 90 -10.44 -1.69 1.05
N ILE A 91 -11.48 -2.37 1.54
CA ILE A 91 -11.44 -3.81 1.86
C ILE A 91 -10.95 -4.63 0.66
N TRP A 92 -11.43 -4.28 -0.54
CA TRP A 92 -11.34 -5.10 -1.73
C TRP A 92 -10.15 -4.76 -2.62
N ASP A 93 -9.78 -3.47 -2.67
CA ASP A 93 -8.81 -2.95 -3.64
C ASP A 93 -7.43 -2.74 -3.02
N ASP A 94 -7.35 -2.52 -1.71
CA ASP A 94 -6.10 -2.19 -1.04
C ASP A 94 -5.39 -3.42 -0.45
N PRO A 95 -4.05 -3.44 -0.45
CA PRO A 95 -3.28 -4.45 0.28
C PRO A 95 -3.21 -4.11 1.77
N TRP A 96 -4.03 -4.73 2.61
CA TRP A 96 -4.06 -4.48 4.06
C TRP A 96 -4.02 -5.75 4.93
N VAL A 97 -4.03 -6.95 4.32
CA VAL A 97 -4.04 -8.26 4.99
C VAL A 97 -2.65 -8.91 4.89
N PRO A 98 -1.74 -8.77 5.89
CA PRO A 98 -0.32 -9.11 5.73
C PRO A 98 -0.03 -10.58 5.41
N SER A 99 -0.87 -11.49 5.92
CA SER A 99 -0.74 -12.94 5.79
C SER A 99 -1.33 -13.50 4.50
N SER A 100 -1.88 -12.64 3.63
CA SER A 100 -2.41 -13.02 2.31
C SER A 100 -1.34 -12.92 1.21
N PRO A 101 -1.33 -13.79 0.19
CA PRO A 101 -0.28 -13.82 -0.85
C PRO A 101 -0.03 -12.49 -1.57
N ASN A 102 -1.10 -11.75 -1.87
CA ASN A 102 -1.04 -10.42 -2.50
C ASN A 102 -1.35 -9.28 -1.50
N ARG A 103 -1.39 -9.61 -0.21
CA ARG A 103 -1.80 -8.74 0.89
C ARG A 103 -3.26 -8.25 0.84
N ARG A 104 -4.10 -8.83 -0.02
CA ARG A 104 -5.53 -8.49 -0.15
C ARG A 104 -6.39 -9.66 0.30
N VAL A 105 -7.67 -9.40 0.55
CA VAL A 105 -8.64 -10.49 0.71
C VAL A 105 -8.71 -11.34 -0.56
N MET A 106 -8.80 -12.66 -0.40
CA MET A 106 -9.01 -13.60 -1.50
C MET A 106 -10.50 -13.77 -1.82
N THR A 107 -11.35 -13.54 -0.83
CA THR A 107 -12.80 -13.57 -0.92
C THR A 107 -13.25 -12.60 -2.01
N ARG A 108 -14.13 -13.07 -2.91
CA ARG A 108 -14.71 -12.23 -3.95
C ARG A 108 -15.79 -11.34 -3.34
N ARG A 109 -15.77 -10.04 -3.68
CA ARG A 109 -16.74 -9.05 -3.19
C ARG A 109 -18.20 -9.45 -3.40
N GLY A 110 -18.54 -10.03 -4.56
CA GLY A 110 -19.95 -10.35 -4.89
C GLY A 110 -20.84 -9.10 -4.78
N ASN A 111 -22.01 -9.26 -4.14
CA ASN A 111 -22.98 -8.18 -3.92
C ASN A 111 -22.79 -7.46 -2.57
N ILE A 112 -21.63 -7.62 -1.92
CA ILE A 112 -21.36 -6.96 -0.64
C ILE A 112 -21.22 -5.46 -0.84
N ILE A 113 -22.06 -4.71 -0.11
CA ILE A 113 -22.15 -3.24 -0.18
C ILE A 113 -20.99 -2.59 0.56
N ILE A 114 -20.55 -3.18 1.67
CA ILE A 114 -19.47 -2.69 2.52
C ILE A 114 -18.17 -2.54 1.71
N THR A 115 -17.49 -1.41 1.89
CA THR A 115 -16.30 -1.05 1.10
C THR A 115 -15.07 -0.73 1.93
N LYS A 116 -15.23 -0.17 3.13
CA LYS A 116 -14.14 0.35 3.94
C LYS A 116 -13.87 -0.53 5.15
N VAL A 117 -12.60 -0.65 5.54
CA VAL A 117 -12.20 -1.48 6.69
C VAL A 117 -12.82 -0.97 7.98
N SER A 118 -13.06 0.34 8.11
CA SER A 118 -13.76 0.94 9.24
C SER A 118 -15.15 0.34 9.49
N GLU A 119 -15.84 -0.12 8.45
CA GLU A 119 -17.17 -0.75 8.55
C GLU A 119 -17.11 -2.18 9.13
N LEU A 120 -15.90 -2.78 9.22
CA LEU A 120 -15.68 -4.07 9.89
C LEU A 120 -15.28 -3.90 11.36
N ILE A 121 -15.10 -2.65 11.83
CA ILE A 121 -14.64 -2.32 13.18
C ILE A 121 -15.83 -1.77 13.96
N ASN A 122 -16.07 -2.31 15.15
CA ASN A 122 -17.03 -1.73 16.08
C ASN A 122 -16.43 -0.46 16.71
N LEU A 123 -17.10 0.67 16.52
CA LEU A 123 -16.61 1.99 16.96
C LEU A 123 -16.56 2.15 18.49
N GLU A 124 -17.45 1.46 19.22
CA GLU A 124 -17.54 1.54 20.68
C GLU A 124 -16.49 0.66 21.34
N SER A 125 -16.37 -0.60 20.90
CA SER A 125 -15.43 -1.56 21.50
C SER A 125 -14.01 -1.48 20.90
N ARG A 126 -13.85 -0.85 19.73
CA ARG A 126 -12.60 -0.84 18.95
C ARG A 126 -12.08 -2.25 18.63
N GLU A 127 -13.01 -3.20 18.52
CA GLU A 127 -12.72 -4.57 18.10
C GLU A 127 -13.29 -4.83 16.71
N TRP A 128 -12.73 -5.83 16.03
CA TRP A 128 -13.33 -6.38 14.83
C TRP A 128 -14.74 -6.91 15.11
N ASP A 129 -15.70 -6.61 14.23
CA ASP A 129 -17.00 -7.27 14.22
C ASP A 129 -16.83 -8.71 13.71
N LYS A 130 -16.61 -9.62 14.67
CA LYS A 130 -16.31 -11.03 14.41
C LYS A 130 -17.44 -11.74 13.66
N GLN A 131 -18.69 -11.31 13.89
CA GLN A 131 -19.84 -11.94 13.25
C GLN A 131 -19.91 -11.49 11.80
N LEU A 132 -19.90 -10.17 11.56
CA LEU A 132 -19.91 -9.59 10.22
C LEU A 132 -18.75 -10.12 9.36
N ILE A 133 -17.55 -10.22 9.91
CA ILE A 133 -16.38 -10.74 9.19
C ILE A 133 -16.57 -12.21 8.79
N ARG A 134 -17.14 -13.04 9.66
CA ARG A 134 -17.39 -14.46 9.34
C ARG A 134 -18.49 -14.64 8.31
N ASP A 135 -19.45 -13.72 8.26
CA ASP A 135 -20.56 -13.76 7.30
C ASP A 135 -20.13 -13.29 5.91
N ILE A 136 -19.18 -12.35 5.82
CA ILE A 136 -18.72 -11.76 4.56
C ILE A 136 -17.56 -12.54 3.93
N PHE A 137 -16.58 -12.94 4.75
CA PHE A 137 -15.30 -13.46 4.24
C PHE A 137 -15.23 -14.99 4.29
N TRP A 138 -14.51 -15.58 3.34
CA TRP A 138 -14.14 -16.99 3.43
C TRP A 138 -13.39 -17.26 4.74
N PRO A 139 -13.50 -18.46 5.33
CA PRO A 139 -12.91 -18.77 6.64
C PRO A 139 -11.42 -18.42 6.75
N VAL A 140 -10.67 -18.61 5.67
CA VAL A 140 -9.24 -18.26 5.60
C VAL A 140 -9.00 -16.75 5.74
N ASP A 141 -9.78 -15.91 5.07
CA ASP A 141 -9.63 -14.46 5.15
C ASP A 141 -10.20 -13.92 6.46
N ALA A 142 -11.33 -14.44 6.91
CA ALA A 142 -11.90 -14.10 8.22
C ALA A 142 -10.86 -14.33 9.33
N GLN A 143 -10.19 -15.49 9.33
CA GLN A 143 -9.13 -15.78 10.30
C GLN A 143 -7.95 -14.81 10.17
N ARG A 144 -7.52 -14.48 8.94
CA ARG A 144 -6.42 -13.53 8.72
C ARG A 144 -6.76 -12.13 9.20
N ILE A 145 -7.97 -11.64 8.93
CA ILE A 145 -8.44 -10.32 9.33
C ILE A 145 -8.51 -10.25 10.86
N LEU A 146 -9.12 -11.24 11.50
CA LEU A 146 -9.24 -11.29 12.97
C LEU A 146 -7.90 -11.37 13.70
N ASN A 147 -6.84 -11.82 13.03
CA ASN A 147 -5.48 -11.84 13.57
C ASN A 147 -4.73 -10.51 13.41
N ILE A 148 -5.31 -9.51 12.71
CA ILE A 148 -4.72 -8.17 12.62
C ILE A 148 -5.01 -7.44 13.93
N PRO A 149 -4.00 -7.03 14.69
CA PRO A 149 -4.23 -6.25 15.91
C PRO A 149 -4.73 -4.85 15.54
N LEU A 150 -5.81 -4.42 16.18
CA LEU A 150 -6.27 -3.04 16.13
C LEU A 150 -5.55 -2.23 17.21
N ALA A 151 -5.16 -0.99 16.88
CA ALA A 151 -4.57 -0.09 17.86
C ALA A 151 -5.61 0.32 18.91
N LEU A 152 -5.25 0.28 20.19
CA LEU A 152 -6.11 0.74 21.29
C LEU A 152 -6.24 2.29 21.35
N GLY A 153 -5.43 3.02 20.58
CA GLY A 153 -5.45 4.48 20.50
C GLY A 153 -5.99 5.00 19.18
N MET A 154 -6.23 6.32 19.10
CA MET A 154 -6.55 6.98 17.84
C MET A 154 -5.31 7.04 16.95
N MET A 155 -5.12 6.00 16.14
CA MET A 155 -4.12 5.93 15.10
C MET A 155 -4.82 6.04 13.75
N GLU A 156 -4.32 6.92 12.89
CA GLU A 156 -4.79 7.02 11.51
C GLU A 156 -4.23 5.86 10.67
N ASP A 157 -4.97 5.44 9.66
CA ASP A 157 -4.46 4.53 8.63
C ASP A 157 -3.18 5.08 7.99
N PHE A 158 -2.18 4.22 7.76
CA PHE A 158 -0.94 4.63 7.11
C PHE A 158 -0.34 3.55 6.22
N VAL A 159 0.42 3.99 5.23
CA VAL A 159 1.13 3.12 4.29
C VAL A 159 2.48 2.70 4.88
N SER A 160 2.81 1.42 4.71
CA SER A 160 4.03 0.80 5.18
C SER A 160 4.65 -0.10 4.11
N TRP A 161 5.95 -0.32 4.20
CA TRP A 161 6.65 -1.30 3.38
C TRP A 161 6.60 -2.69 4.01
N ASN A 162 6.14 -3.70 3.26
CA ASN A 162 5.91 -5.02 3.82
C ASN A 162 7.19 -5.85 4.06
N TYR A 163 8.28 -5.58 3.34
CA TYR A 163 9.46 -6.47 3.31
C TYR A 163 10.54 -6.11 4.33
N ASN A 164 10.30 -5.19 5.27
CA ASN A 164 11.20 -4.94 6.38
C ASN A 164 10.44 -4.63 7.68
N ARG A 165 11.13 -4.74 8.82
CA ARG A 165 10.54 -4.54 10.14
C ARG A 165 10.23 -3.08 10.45
N THR A 166 10.96 -2.15 9.85
CA THR A 166 10.76 -0.71 10.07
C THR A 166 9.52 -0.18 9.36
N GLY A 167 9.04 -0.88 8.33
CA GLY A 167 7.96 -0.40 7.48
C GLY A 167 8.37 0.76 6.57
N ILE A 168 9.65 1.12 6.52
CA ILE A 168 10.17 2.26 5.75
C ILE A 168 10.79 1.73 4.46
N PHE A 169 10.41 2.29 3.32
CA PHE A 169 11.05 1.90 2.05
C PHE A 169 12.47 2.46 1.94
N THR A 170 13.45 1.57 1.73
CA THR A 170 14.88 1.90 1.54
C THR A 170 15.45 1.14 0.34
N VAL A 171 16.56 1.64 -0.23
CA VAL A 171 17.22 1.14 -1.46
C VAL A 171 18.71 0.94 -1.21
#